data_AF-V1CIP6-F1
#
_entry.id   AF-V1CIP6-F1
#
_cell.length_a   1.000
_cell.length_b   1.000
_cell.length_c   1.000
_cell.angle_alpha   90.00
_cell.angle_beta   90.00
_cell.angle_gamma   90.00
#
_symmetry.space_group_name_H-M   'P 1'
#
loop_
_entity.id
_entity.type
_entity.pdbx_description
1 polymer ?
#
loop_
_entity_poly.entity_id
_entity_poly.type
_entity_poly.pdbx_seq_one_letter_code
_entity_poly.pdbx_strand_id
1 'polypeptide(L)'
;MRVPATALAIKPQERCPGWRMKLEKFLIEHCSPTLASLKAGNLVNISKYEIENASKSIEELNEKLNKKGVNVRIVKESNTRILVYVYRKDKLIDEWAKPGVKSFMEKRGYGDLSVDMAIDKLSDKLMKNEGFPHEIGMFLGYPLGDVIGFIANSGKNSKCTGCWKVYCDECNAKKKFAQFDKCKKVYKNLWNSGKGLMQLAVSA
;
A
#
# COMPACT_ATOMS: atom_id res chain seq x y z
N MET A 1 10.12 3.85 -67.95
CA MET A 1 10.72 4.07 -66.62
C MET A 1 9.60 4.21 -65.60
N ARG A 2 9.57 3.28 -64.64
CA ARG A 2 8.92 3.24 -63.30
C ARG A 2 7.53 3.87 -63.07
N VAL A 3 6.59 2.94 -62.92
CA VAL A 3 5.27 2.89 -62.27
C VAL A 3 5.06 3.84 -61.06
N PRO A 4 3.87 4.43 -60.88
CA PRO A 4 3.51 5.21 -59.69
C PRO A 4 3.35 4.30 -58.46
N ALA A 5 3.86 4.77 -57.32
CA ALA A 5 3.74 4.08 -56.03
C ALA A 5 2.28 4.15 -55.54
N THR A 6 1.57 3.03 -55.67
CA THR A 6 0.33 2.74 -54.95
C THR A 6 0.60 2.81 -53.45
N ALA A 7 0.05 3.82 -52.80
CA ALA A 7 -0.09 3.85 -51.35
C ALA A 7 -1.00 2.69 -50.94
N LEU A 8 -0.39 1.57 -50.53
CA LEU A 8 -1.07 0.54 -49.76
C LEU A 8 -1.56 1.20 -48.46
N ALA A 9 -2.84 1.52 -48.42
CA ALA A 9 -3.55 1.86 -47.21
C ALA A 9 -3.42 0.67 -46.25
N ILE A 10 -2.47 0.78 -45.32
CA ILE A 10 -2.41 -0.09 -44.16
C ILE A 10 -3.69 0.21 -43.38
N LYS A 11 -4.63 -0.74 -43.38
CA LYS A 11 -5.85 -0.66 -42.58
C LYS A 11 -5.44 -0.37 -41.13
N PRO A 12 -6.08 0.61 -40.45
CA PRO A 12 -5.80 0.84 -39.05
C PRO A 12 -6.16 -0.43 -38.28
N GLN A 13 -5.14 -1.08 -37.72
CA GLN A 13 -5.31 -2.11 -36.70
C GLN A 13 -6.20 -1.52 -35.60
N GLU A 14 -7.36 -2.13 -35.39
CA GLU A 14 -8.34 -1.75 -34.37
C GLU A 14 -7.66 -1.74 -32.99
N ARG A 15 -7.31 -0.55 -32.51
CA ARG A 15 -6.78 -0.34 -31.16
C ARG A 15 -7.93 -0.40 -30.18
N CYS A 16 -8.05 -1.51 -29.44
CA CYS A 16 -8.77 -1.51 -28.16
C CYS A 16 -8.11 -0.46 -27.22
N PRO A 17 -8.87 0.25 -26.36
CA PRO A 17 -8.29 1.26 -25.45
C PRO A 17 -7.47 0.57 -24.34
N GLY A 18 -6.19 0.31 -24.62
CA GLY A 18 -5.31 -0.61 -23.89
C GLY A 18 -4.53 -0.03 -22.71
N TRP A 19 -5.17 0.67 -21.76
CA TRP A 19 -4.47 1.25 -20.58
C TRP A 19 -4.91 0.73 -19.21
N ARG A 20 -5.76 -0.30 -19.13
CA ARG A 20 -6.16 -0.87 -17.83
C ARG A 20 -5.12 -1.85 -17.31
N MET A 21 -4.60 -1.61 -16.11
CA MET A 21 -3.66 -2.52 -15.44
C MET A 21 -4.40 -3.40 -14.44
N LYS A 22 -3.95 -4.65 -14.27
CA LYS A 22 -4.43 -5.51 -13.19
C LYS A 22 -4.00 -4.93 -11.83
N LEU A 23 -4.92 -4.90 -10.87
CA LEU A 23 -4.66 -4.50 -9.48
C LEU A 23 -3.45 -5.23 -8.88
N GLU A 24 -3.22 -6.48 -9.26
CA GLU A 24 -2.05 -7.29 -8.87
C GLU A 24 -0.72 -6.55 -9.10
N LYS A 25 -0.57 -5.88 -10.26
CA LYS A 25 0.65 -5.15 -10.59
C LYS A 25 0.89 -3.99 -9.63
N PHE A 26 -0.16 -3.22 -9.29
CA PHE A 26 -0.07 -2.16 -8.28
C PHE A 26 0.34 -2.71 -6.92
N LEU A 27 -0.24 -3.83 -6.50
CA LEU A 27 0.10 -4.44 -5.21
C LEU A 27 1.57 -4.89 -5.18
N ILE A 28 2.09 -5.42 -6.27
CA ILE A 28 3.50 -5.80 -6.34
C ILE A 28 4.39 -4.55 -6.32
N GLU A 29 4.15 -3.58 -7.19
CA GLU A 29 5.01 -2.39 -7.30
C GLU A 29 5.06 -1.57 -5.99
N HIS A 30 3.95 -1.50 -5.25
CA HIS A 30 3.85 -0.63 -4.08
C HIS A 30 3.83 -1.37 -2.75
N CYS A 31 3.25 -2.58 -2.69
CA CYS A 31 3.02 -3.32 -1.45
C CYS A 31 3.96 -4.52 -1.27
N SER A 32 5.01 -4.66 -2.08
CA SER A 32 6.02 -5.73 -1.94
C SER A 32 6.49 -5.97 -0.50
N PRO A 33 6.83 -4.94 0.32
CA PRO A 33 7.22 -5.18 1.71
C PRO A 33 6.13 -5.83 2.56
N THR A 34 4.85 -5.54 2.31
CA THR A 34 3.74 -6.21 2.99
C THR A 34 3.57 -7.63 2.46
N LEU A 35 3.63 -7.84 1.14
CA LEU A 35 3.56 -9.17 0.52
C LEU A 35 4.68 -10.09 1.02
N ALA A 36 5.88 -9.56 1.24
CA ALA A 36 7.05 -10.24 1.78
C ALA A 36 7.05 -10.42 3.30
N SER A 37 5.99 -10.00 4.00
CA SER A 37 5.92 -10.05 5.47
C SER A 37 7.04 -9.24 6.17
N LEU A 38 7.47 -8.13 5.56
CA LEU A 38 8.43 -7.18 6.13
C LEU A 38 7.76 -5.95 6.76
N LYS A 39 6.54 -5.63 6.35
CA LYS A 39 5.76 -4.46 6.81
C LYS A 39 4.36 -4.88 7.22
N ALA A 40 3.80 -4.20 8.23
CA ALA A 40 2.44 -4.48 8.72
C ALA A 40 1.37 -4.13 7.69
N GLY A 41 1.52 -2.99 7.00
CA GLY A 41 0.63 -2.63 5.91
C GLY A 41 1.18 -1.53 5.02
N ASN A 42 0.56 -1.32 3.87
CA ASN A 42 0.93 -0.32 2.87
C ASN A 42 -0.34 0.31 2.29
N LEU A 43 -0.29 1.61 2.00
CA LEU A 43 -1.39 2.34 1.36
C LEU A 43 -1.02 2.70 -0.07
N VAL A 44 -1.96 2.53 -0.98
CA VAL A 44 -1.80 2.85 -2.40
C VAL A 44 -3.00 3.65 -2.86
N ASN A 45 -2.73 4.82 -3.44
CA ASN A 45 -3.76 5.69 -4.00
C ASN A 45 -3.85 5.46 -5.51
N ILE A 46 -4.92 4.79 -5.95
CA ILE A 46 -5.08 4.32 -7.32
C ILE A 46 -6.16 5.13 -8.01
N SER A 47 -5.94 5.53 -9.27
CA SER A 47 -7.00 6.15 -10.05
C SER A 47 -8.02 5.11 -10.47
N LYS A 48 -9.31 5.45 -10.39
CA LYS A 48 -10.40 4.59 -10.89
C LYS A 48 -10.33 4.36 -12.41
N TYR A 49 -9.58 5.18 -13.14
CA TYR A 49 -9.35 4.98 -14.57
C TYR A 49 -8.34 3.86 -14.87
N GLU A 50 -7.49 3.49 -13.90
CA GLU A 50 -6.42 2.50 -14.07
C GLU A 50 -6.90 1.06 -13.81
N ILE A 51 -7.98 0.90 -13.05
CA ILE A 51 -8.51 -0.39 -12.59
C ILE A 51 -10.01 -0.48 -12.87
N GLU A 52 -10.42 -1.52 -13.58
CA GLU A 52 -11.83 -1.85 -13.76
C GLU A 52 -12.36 -2.62 -12.56
N ASN A 53 -13.55 -2.22 -12.08
CA ASN A 53 -14.29 -2.88 -11.01
C ASN A 53 -13.40 -3.26 -9.81
N ALA A 54 -12.84 -2.24 -9.15
CA ALA A 54 -11.88 -2.42 -8.06
C ALA A 54 -12.42 -3.27 -6.90
N SER A 55 -13.70 -3.13 -6.55
CA SER A 55 -14.34 -3.88 -5.47
C SER A 55 -14.31 -5.39 -5.76
N LYS A 56 -14.79 -5.81 -6.94
CA LYS A 56 -14.76 -7.22 -7.36
C LYS A 56 -13.33 -7.75 -7.44
N SER A 57 -12.40 -6.96 -7.98
CA SER A 57 -10.98 -7.34 -8.05
C SER A 57 -10.39 -7.58 -6.64
N ILE A 58 -10.78 -6.79 -5.65
CA ILE A 58 -10.32 -6.94 -4.27
C ILE A 58 -10.93 -8.17 -3.61
N GLU A 59 -12.21 -8.48 -3.84
CA GLU A 59 -12.86 -9.69 -3.35
C GLU A 59 -12.14 -10.94 -3.86
N GLU A 60 -11.93 -11.05 -5.18
CA GLU A 60 -11.21 -12.17 -5.82
C GLU A 60 -9.75 -12.30 -5.32
N LEU A 61 -9.10 -11.19 -5.02
CA LEU A 61 -7.76 -11.19 -4.43
C LEU A 61 -7.78 -11.70 -3.00
N ASN A 62 -8.74 -11.26 -2.18
CA ASN A 62 -8.85 -11.67 -0.78
C ASN A 62 -9.14 -13.16 -0.63
N GLU A 63 -9.93 -13.76 -1.52
CA GLU A 63 -10.15 -15.23 -1.54
C GLU A 63 -8.85 -16.04 -1.59
N LYS A 64 -7.81 -15.48 -2.21
CA LYS A 64 -6.50 -16.11 -2.40
C LYS A 64 -5.47 -15.62 -1.37
N LEU A 65 -5.35 -14.30 -1.20
CA LEU A 65 -4.34 -13.65 -0.36
C LEU A 65 -4.58 -13.83 1.13
N ASN A 66 -5.83 -13.97 1.58
CA ASN A 66 -6.11 -14.20 3.00
C ASN A 66 -5.46 -15.51 3.49
N LYS A 67 -5.37 -16.52 2.63
CA LYS A 67 -4.64 -17.79 2.89
C LYS A 67 -3.13 -17.61 3.06
N LYS A 68 -2.60 -16.45 2.65
CA LYS A 68 -1.20 -16.02 2.84
C LYS A 68 -1.06 -14.99 3.97
N GLY A 69 -2.13 -14.71 4.71
CA GLY A 69 -2.17 -13.71 5.78
C GLY A 69 -2.18 -12.26 5.29
N VAL A 70 -2.42 -12.02 3.99
CA VAL A 70 -2.48 -10.66 3.40
C VAL A 70 -3.94 -10.32 3.12
N ASN A 71 -4.36 -9.15 3.56
CA ASN A 71 -5.71 -8.62 3.39
C ASN A 71 -5.63 -7.34 2.56
N VAL A 72 -6.62 -7.10 1.71
CA VAL A 72 -6.73 -5.93 0.85
C VAL A 72 -8.07 -5.26 1.08
N ARG A 73 -8.09 -3.94 1.30
CA ARG A 73 -9.32 -3.19 1.58
C ARG A 73 -9.30 -1.79 1.01
N ILE A 74 -10.43 -1.32 0.46
CA ILE A 74 -10.62 0.11 0.16
C ILE A 74 -10.94 0.82 1.48
N VAL A 75 -10.15 1.83 1.84
CA VAL A 75 -10.29 2.61 3.10
C VAL A 75 -10.65 4.08 2.86
N LYS A 76 -10.67 4.51 1.60
CA LYS A 76 -11.23 5.79 1.18
C LYS A 76 -11.59 5.69 -0.29
N GLU A 77 -12.71 6.27 -0.68
CA GLU A 77 -13.12 6.34 -2.06
C GLU A 77 -13.61 7.76 -2.39
N SER A 78 -13.13 8.31 -3.50
CA SER A 78 -13.62 9.55 -4.08
C SER A 78 -14.15 9.29 -5.49
N ASN A 79 -14.64 10.33 -6.17
CA ASN A 79 -15.16 10.19 -7.53
C ASN A 79 -14.11 9.66 -8.53
N THR A 80 -12.83 9.97 -8.31
CA THR A 80 -11.75 9.66 -9.29
C THR A 80 -10.69 8.70 -8.76
N ARG A 81 -10.63 8.46 -7.44
CA ARG A 81 -9.56 7.66 -6.82
C ARG A 81 -10.06 6.77 -5.70
N ILE A 82 -9.32 5.71 -5.44
CA ILE A 82 -9.48 4.84 -4.28
C ILE A 82 -8.17 4.79 -3.51
N LEU A 83 -8.26 4.77 -2.18
CA LEU A 83 -7.15 4.46 -1.29
C LEU A 83 -7.29 3.02 -0.84
N VAL A 84 -6.38 2.17 -1.30
CA VAL A 84 -6.32 0.75 -0.97
C VAL A 84 -5.29 0.52 0.12
N TYR A 85 -5.70 -0.18 1.17
CA TYR A 85 -4.85 -0.64 2.25
C TYR A 85 -4.59 -2.14 2.10
N VAL A 86 -3.31 -2.50 1.97
CA VAL A 86 -2.84 -3.90 1.97
C VAL A 86 -2.14 -4.15 3.29
N TYR A 87 -2.57 -5.16 4.04
CA TYR A 87 -2.11 -5.34 5.42
C TYR A 87 -2.10 -6.79 5.88
N ARG A 88 -1.37 -7.04 6.97
CA ARG A 88 -1.32 -8.31 7.68
C ARG A 88 -1.83 -8.12 9.10
N LYS A 89 -2.90 -8.82 9.47
CA LYS A 89 -3.55 -8.69 10.80
C LYS A 89 -2.56 -8.96 11.92
N ASP A 90 -1.83 -10.07 11.84
CA ASP A 90 -0.90 -10.51 12.90
C ASP A 90 0.20 -9.48 13.16
N LYS A 91 0.74 -8.85 12.10
CA LYS A 91 1.75 -7.80 12.27
C LYS A 91 1.20 -6.53 12.91
N LEU A 92 -0.07 -6.19 12.66
CA LEU A 92 -0.70 -5.07 13.34
C LEU A 92 -0.89 -5.38 14.82
N ILE A 93 -1.32 -6.61 15.14
CA ILE A 93 -1.44 -7.09 16.52
C ILE A 93 -0.08 -6.99 17.23
N ASP A 94 0.99 -7.51 16.62
CA ASP A 94 2.35 -7.42 17.16
C ASP A 94 2.83 -5.97 17.35
N GLU A 95 2.54 -5.10 16.38
CA GLU A 95 2.93 -3.69 16.46
C GLU A 95 2.17 -2.96 17.57
N TRP A 96 0.88 -3.24 17.73
CA TRP A 96 0.02 -2.57 18.71
C TRP A 96 0.16 -3.12 20.12
N ALA A 97 0.73 -4.32 20.29
CA ALA A 97 1.15 -4.87 21.57
C ALA A 97 2.40 -4.17 22.15
N LYS A 98 3.12 -3.37 21.35
CA LYS A 98 4.33 -2.69 21.83
C LYS A 98 4.02 -1.61 22.87
N PRO A 99 4.97 -1.36 23.80
CA PRO A 99 4.78 -0.36 24.85
C PRO A 99 4.37 1.02 24.31
N GLY A 100 3.36 1.62 24.94
CA GLY A 100 2.87 2.96 24.63
C GLY A 100 1.93 3.06 23.43
N VAL A 101 1.85 2.05 22.55
CA VAL A 101 1.01 2.12 21.35
C VAL A 101 -0.47 2.16 21.70
N LYS A 102 -0.92 1.29 22.61
CA LYS A 102 -2.33 1.29 23.06
C LYS A 102 -2.77 2.66 23.59
N SER A 103 -2.04 3.21 24.55
CA SER A 103 -2.35 4.53 25.13
C SER A 103 -2.32 5.65 24.09
N PHE A 104 -1.37 5.59 23.14
CA PHE A 104 -1.32 6.55 22.03
C PHE A 104 -2.57 6.44 21.14
N MET A 105 -2.95 5.23 20.75
CA MET A 105 -4.10 4.99 19.88
C MET A 105 -5.42 5.37 20.56
N GLU A 106 -5.59 5.08 21.85
CA GLU A 106 -6.75 5.50 22.65
C GLU A 106 -6.92 7.02 22.66
N LYS A 107 -5.83 7.77 22.85
CA LYS A 107 -5.83 9.25 22.76
C LYS A 107 -6.20 9.78 21.38
N ARG A 108 -6.06 8.95 20.33
CA ARG A 108 -6.53 9.25 18.98
C ARG A 108 -7.96 8.76 18.74
N GLY A 109 -8.65 8.31 19.77
CA GLY A 109 -10.02 7.85 19.71
C GLY A 109 -10.16 6.37 19.36
N TYR A 110 -9.10 5.58 19.24
CA TYR A 110 -9.22 4.13 19.00
C TYR A 110 -9.42 3.40 20.33
N GLY A 111 -10.65 3.36 20.82
CA GLY A 111 -11.01 2.67 22.07
C GLY A 111 -11.05 1.14 21.94
N ASP A 112 -11.32 0.63 20.73
CA ASP A 112 -11.15 -0.77 20.39
C ASP A 112 -9.99 -0.90 19.38
N LEU A 113 -9.04 -1.78 19.71
CA LEU A 113 -7.86 -2.10 18.89
C LEU A 113 -7.96 -3.47 18.23
N SER A 114 -9.16 -4.06 18.16
CA SER A 114 -9.43 -5.11 17.19
C SER A 114 -9.12 -4.57 15.78
N VAL A 115 -8.39 -5.36 14.99
CA VAL A 115 -7.82 -4.88 13.72
C VAL A 115 -8.90 -4.35 12.78
N ASP A 116 -10.01 -5.07 12.65
CA ASP A 116 -11.08 -4.69 11.74
C ASP A 116 -11.78 -3.39 12.20
N MET A 117 -12.11 -3.24 13.49
CA MET A 117 -12.73 -2.02 14.02
C MET A 117 -11.79 -0.80 13.96
N ALA A 118 -10.49 -1.02 14.19
CA ALA A 118 -9.50 0.04 14.05
C ALA A 118 -9.37 0.50 12.59
N ILE A 119 -9.46 -0.42 11.62
CA ILE A 119 -9.45 -0.07 10.19
C ILE A 119 -10.75 0.63 9.78
N ASP A 120 -11.92 0.19 10.29
CA ASP A 120 -13.20 0.88 10.08
C ASP A 120 -13.10 2.33 10.55
N LYS A 121 -12.62 2.53 11.77
CA LYS A 121 -12.44 3.87 12.35
C LYS A 121 -11.45 4.73 11.56
N LEU A 122 -10.37 4.13 11.06
CA LEU A 122 -9.43 4.80 10.18
C LEU A 122 -10.12 5.24 8.88
N SER A 123 -10.93 4.37 8.28
CA SER A 123 -11.71 4.65 7.07
C SER A 123 -12.67 5.83 7.31
N ASP A 124 -13.40 5.82 8.42
CA ASP A 124 -14.31 6.92 8.79
C ASP A 124 -13.58 8.26 8.88
N LYS A 125 -12.42 8.29 9.54
CA LYS A 125 -11.60 9.50 9.64
C LYS A 125 -11.10 9.98 8.28
N LEU A 126 -10.67 9.06 7.43
CA LEU A 126 -10.21 9.38 6.07
C LEU A 126 -11.33 9.99 5.21
N MET A 127 -12.58 9.57 5.43
CA MET A 127 -13.77 10.07 4.72
C MET A 127 -14.24 11.44 5.22
N LYS A 128 -14.14 11.74 6.53
CA LYS A 128 -14.60 13.00 7.13
C LYS A 128 -13.86 14.26 6.65
N ASN A 129 -12.70 14.10 5.99
CA ASN A 129 -11.93 15.20 5.37
C ASN A 129 -11.48 16.33 6.33
N GLU A 130 -11.52 16.11 7.65
CA GLU A 130 -11.08 17.02 8.72
C GLU A 130 -9.54 17.08 8.89
N GLY A 131 -8.79 16.69 7.85
CA GLY A 131 -7.35 16.47 7.89
C GLY A 131 -6.97 14.99 7.77
N PHE A 132 -5.73 14.73 7.37
CA PHE A 132 -5.25 13.36 7.18
C PHE A 132 -4.78 12.76 8.53
N PRO A 133 -5.33 11.62 8.98
CA PRO A 133 -5.02 11.07 10.30
C PRO A 133 -3.56 10.63 10.38
N HIS A 134 -2.71 11.38 11.07
CA HIS A 134 -1.27 11.13 11.09
C HIS A 134 -0.89 9.85 11.87
N GLU A 135 -1.75 9.38 12.77
CA GLU A 135 -1.59 8.07 13.43
C GLU A 135 -1.67 6.88 12.47
N ILE A 136 -2.06 7.10 11.22
CA ILE A 136 -2.01 6.09 10.15
C ILE A 136 -0.62 5.45 10.00
N GLY A 137 0.44 6.15 10.45
CA GLY A 137 1.78 5.57 10.54
C GLY A 137 1.83 4.27 11.36
N MET A 138 0.98 4.13 12.39
CA MET A 138 0.87 2.90 13.18
C MET A 138 0.28 1.74 12.36
N PHE A 139 -0.64 2.02 11.44
CA PHE A 139 -1.20 1.02 10.50
C PHE A 139 -0.16 0.63 9.43
N LEU A 140 0.87 1.45 9.22
CA LEU A 140 1.97 1.16 8.30
C LEU A 140 3.14 0.46 8.99
N GLY A 141 3.07 0.21 10.30
CA GLY A 141 4.16 -0.37 11.09
C GLY A 141 5.35 0.58 11.28
N TYR A 142 5.11 1.90 11.32
CA TYR A 142 6.14 2.86 11.68
C TYR A 142 6.36 2.86 13.19
N PRO A 143 7.61 3.08 13.65
CA PRO A 143 7.90 3.17 15.09
C PRO A 143 7.06 4.26 15.75
N LEU A 144 6.54 3.98 16.95
CA LEU A 144 5.73 4.93 17.72
C LEU A 144 6.42 6.29 17.89
N GLY A 145 7.72 6.29 18.18
CA GLY A 145 8.51 7.52 18.33
C GLY A 145 8.56 8.36 17.05
N ASP A 146 8.57 7.73 15.88
CA ASP A 146 8.55 8.44 14.59
C ASP A 146 7.17 9.00 14.27
N VAL A 147 6.10 8.29 14.63
CA VAL A 147 4.72 8.79 14.47
C VAL A 147 4.48 9.99 15.38
N ILE A 148 4.86 9.89 16.66
CA ILE A 148 4.75 11.00 17.62
C ILE A 148 5.60 12.18 17.15
N GLY A 149 6.85 11.92 16.74
CA GLY A 149 7.78 12.95 16.27
C GLY A 149 7.27 13.68 15.02
N PHE A 150 6.70 12.95 14.06
CA PHE A 150 6.09 13.53 12.86
C PHE A 150 4.98 14.52 13.23
N ILE A 151 4.15 14.14 14.20
CA ILE A 151 2.99 14.94 14.61
C ILE A 151 3.42 16.17 15.39
N ALA A 152 4.32 15.98 16.38
CA ALA A 152 4.85 17.07 17.18
C ALA A 152 5.60 18.13 16.36
N ASN A 153 6.23 17.71 15.25
CA ASN A 153 7.00 18.60 14.38
C ASN A 153 6.24 19.02 13.11
N SER A 154 4.97 18.66 12.95
CA SER A 154 4.19 18.90 11.71
C SER A 154 4.95 18.44 10.46
N GLY A 155 5.65 17.30 10.56
CA GLY A 155 6.48 16.73 9.51
C GLY A 155 7.79 17.46 9.21
N LYS A 156 8.21 18.45 10.00
CA LYS A 156 9.50 19.16 9.84
C LYS A 156 10.59 18.53 10.71
N ASN A 157 11.84 18.96 10.56
CA ASN A 157 12.96 18.61 11.45
C ASN A 157 13.23 17.11 11.66
N SER A 158 13.01 16.30 10.62
CA SER A 158 13.31 14.85 10.68
C SER A 158 14.82 14.60 10.65
N LYS A 159 15.31 13.61 11.40
CA LYS A 159 16.71 13.14 11.38
C LYS A 159 17.11 12.60 10.02
N CYS A 160 16.22 11.82 9.41
CA CYS A 160 16.34 11.41 8.01
C CYS A 160 14.96 11.11 7.41
N THR A 161 14.90 10.94 6.09
CA THR A 161 13.66 10.62 5.36
C THR A 161 13.88 9.47 4.40
N GLY A 162 12.91 8.57 4.35
CA GLY A 162 12.81 7.48 3.38
C GLY A 162 11.35 7.13 3.13
N CYS A 163 10.95 5.89 3.39
CA CYS A 163 9.53 5.48 3.36
C CYS A 163 8.67 6.23 4.41
N TRP A 164 9.29 6.78 5.46
CA TRP A 164 8.68 7.71 6.41
C TRP A 164 9.74 8.73 6.89
N LYS A 165 9.32 9.73 7.67
CA LYS A 165 10.21 10.71 8.31
C LYS A 165 10.60 10.22 9.69
N VAL A 166 11.90 10.21 9.99
CA VAL A 166 12.46 9.60 11.20
C VAL A 166 12.76 10.68 12.25
N TYR A 167 12.39 10.40 13.48
CA TYR A 167 12.54 11.26 14.65
C TYR A 167 13.20 10.53 15.83
N CYS A 168 13.07 9.21 15.93
CA CYS A 168 13.70 8.43 16.98
C CYS A 168 15.03 7.80 16.53
N ASP A 169 15.00 6.64 15.88
CA ASP A 169 16.16 5.77 15.62
C ASP A 169 16.53 5.78 14.14
N GLU A 170 17.47 6.66 13.80
CA GLU A 170 17.93 6.85 12.42
C GLU A 170 18.62 5.61 11.84
N CYS A 171 19.45 4.95 12.64
CA CYS A 171 20.25 3.80 12.21
C CYS A 171 19.35 2.62 11.83
N ASN A 172 18.39 2.27 12.69
CA ASN A 172 17.46 1.18 12.40
C ASN A 172 16.47 1.54 11.29
N ALA A 173 16.05 2.81 11.19
CA ALA A 173 15.22 3.26 10.08
C ALA A 173 15.91 3.12 8.72
N LYS A 174 17.19 3.55 8.61
CA LYS A 174 17.99 3.38 7.39
C LYS A 174 18.12 1.92 6.95
N LYS A 175 18.32 1.00 7.91
CA LYS A 175 18.35 -0.45 7.62
C LYS A 175 17.01 -0.94 7.05
N LYS A 176 15.89 -0.54 7.66
CA LYS A 176 14.54 -0.88 7.19
C LYS A 176 14.25 -0.30 5.80
N PHE A 177 14.65 0.94 5.52
CA PHE A 177 14.52 1.54 4.18
C PHE A 177 15.25 0.70 3.13
N ALA A 178 16.52 0.39 3.36
CA ALA A 178 17.30 -0.44 2.45
C ALA A 178 16.67 -1.82 2.22
N GLN A 179 16.13 -2.43 3.27
CA GLN A 179 15.43 -3.71 3.18
C GLN A 179 14.17 -3.61 2.31
N PHE A 180 13.34 -2.57 2.51
CA PHE A 180 12.12 -2.35 1.72
C PHE A 180 12.43 -2.04 0.25
N ASP A 181 13.45 -1.24 -0.01
CA ASP A 181 13.87 -0.91 -1.38
C ASP A 181 14.44 -2.13 -2.11
N LYS A 182 15.24 -2.96 -1.42
CA LYS A 182 15.69 -4.25 -1.95
C LYS A 182 14.52 -5.16 -2.27
N CYS A 183 13.56 -5.28 -1.35
CA CYS A 183 12.35 -6.09 -1.54
C CYS A 183 11.57 -5.65 -2.78
N LYS A 184 11.28 -4.34 -2.93
CA LYS A 184 10.59 -3.79 -4.10
C LYS A 184 11.31 -4.11 -5.41
N LYS A 185 12.64 -3.97 -5.45
CA LYS A 185 13.45 -4.29 -6.65
C LYS A 185 13.35 -5.77 -7.01
N VAL A 186 13.51 -6.67 -6.03
CA VAL A 186 13.44 -8.12 -6.24
C VAL A 186 12.05 -8.53 -6.74
N TYR A 187 10.99 -8.05 -6.09
CA TYR A 187 9.62 -8.39 -6.45
C TYR A 187 9.24 -7.89 -7.84
N LYS A 188 9.66 -6.67 -8.20
CA LYS A 188 9.48 -6.14 -9.56
C LYS A 188 10.14 -7.03 -10.60
N ASN A 189 11.38 -7.47 -10.35
CA ASN A 189 12.09 -8.35 -11.28
C ASN A 189 11.42 -9.72 -11.41
N LEU A 190 10.98 -10.32 -10.31
CA LEU A 190 10.28 -11.60 -10.33
C LEU A 190 8.93 -11.53 -11.06
N TRP A 191 8.18 -10.44 -10.88
CA TRP A 191 6.96 -10.19 -11.64
C TRP A 191 7.24 -10.06 -13.13
N ASN A 192 8.27 -9.29 -13.51
CA ASN A 192 8.69 -9.14 -14.91
C ASN A 192 9.21 -10.45 -15.52
N SER A 193 9.71 -11.39 -14.72
CA SER A 193 10.07 -12.75 -15.15
C SER A 193 8.88 -13.73 -15.17
N GLY A 194 7.65 -13.24 -14.98
CA GLY A 194 6.41 -14.03 -15.09
C GLY A 194 5.92 -14.69 -13.80
N LYS A 195 6.49 -14.38 -12.62
CA LYS A 195 5.93 -14.87 -11.35
C LYS A 195 4.60 -14.18 -11.05
N GLY A 196 3.59 -14.95 -10.66
CA GLY A 196 2.28 -14.41 -10.27
C GLY A 196 2.24 -13.86 -8.84
N LEU A 197 1.22 -13.05 -8.52
CA LEU A 197 1.06 -12.43 -7.20
C LEU A 197 1.07 -13.47 -6.06
N MET A 198 0.39 -14.60 -6.24
CA MET A 198 0.32 -15.66 -5.22
C MET A 198 1.65 -16.35 -4.94
N GLN A 199 2.57 -16.36 -5.89
CA GLN A 199 3.92 -16.89 -5.69
C GLN A 199 4.81 -15.89 -4.95
N LEU A 200 4.49 -14.58 -5.06
CA LEU A 200 5.22 -13.49 -4.42
C LEU A 200 4.70 -13.18 -3.01
N ALA A 201 3.44 -13.50 -2.72
CA ALA A 201 2.88 -13.39 -1.36
C ALA A 201 3.38 -14.55 -0.48
N VAL A 202 4.26 -14.24 0.45
CA VAL A 202 4.83 -15.21 1.40
C VAL A 202 3.80 -15.51 2.50
N SER A 203 3.65 -16.77 2.90
CA SER A 203 2.89 -17.12 4.11
C SER A 203 3.70 -16.71 5.34
N ALA A 204 3.06 -16.03 6.29
CA ALA A 204 3.66 -15.76 7.59
C ALA A 204 3.55 -16.99 8.49
#